data_AF-A0A7X8JFM5-F1
#
_entry.id   AF-A0A7X8JFM5-F1
#
_cell.length_a   1.000
_cell.length_b   1.000
_cell.length_c   1.000
_cell.angle_alpha   90.00
_cell.angle_beta   90.00
_cell.angle_gamma   90.00
#
_symmetry.space_group_name_H-M   'P 1'
#
loop_
_entity.id
_entity.type
_entity.pdbx_description
1 polymer ?
#
loop_
_entity_poly.entity_id
_entity_poly.type
_entity_poly.pdbx_seq_one_letter_code
_entity_poly.pdbx_strand_id
1 'polypeptide(L)'
;MLENGHPKIPQAEALFEKYGRMKQRLWRRRIKNPNRHYLETGIWGSYETAGIKDKTLYGKPIPLFEDTELKEQSDSICLERHMIVGGKKFAVRSVFPKAAASLPTEKLLSLIDKEQKK
;
A
#
# COMPACT_ATOMS: atom_id res chain seq x y z
N MET A 1 -6.05 -17.10 -8.46
CA MET A 1 -6.76 -17.62 -9.64
C MET A 1 -7.45 -18.91 -9.21
N LEU A 2 -8.65 -19.17 -9.70
CA LEU A 2 -9.35 -20.44 -9.44
C LEU A 2 -8.54 -21.58 -10.07
N GLU A 3 -8.49 -22.73 -9.40
CA GLU A 3 -7.87 -23.93 -9.96
C GLU A 3 -8.68 -24.42 -11.17
N ASN A 4 -7.99 -25.01 -12.15
CA ASN A 4 -8.61 -25.53 -13.36
C ASN A 4 -9.69 -26.57 -13.00
N GLY A 5 -10.90 -26.43 -13.55
CA GLY A 5 -12.04 -27.30 -13.25
C GLY A 5 -12.95 -26.82 -12.11
N HIS A 6 -12.66 -25.67 -11.48
CA HIS A 6 -13.55 -25.12 -10.45
C HIS A 6 -14.92 -24.71 -11.05
N PRO A 7 -16.05 -25.06 -10.42
CA PRO A 7 -17.41 -24.88 -10.98
C PRO A 7 -17.80 -23.42 -11.27
N LYS A 8 -17.07 -22.45 -10.70
CA LYS A 8 -17.28 -21.01 -10.90
C LYS A 8 -16.49 -20.39 -12.06
N ILE A 9 -15.68 -21.18 -12.79
CA ILE A 9 -14.90 -20.68 -13.93
C ILE A 9 -15.80 -20.01 -14.99
N PRO A 10 -16.92 -20.61 -15.45
CA PRO A 10 -17.76 -20.00 -16.48
C PRO A 10 -18.36 -18.66 -16.04
N GLN A 11 -18.72 -18.55 -14.77
CA GLN A 11 -19.25 -17.31 -14.19
C GLN A 11 -18.18 -16.23 -14.09
N ALA A 12 -16.95 -16.60 -13.75
CA ALA A 12 -15.81 -15.69 -13.73
C ALA A 12 -15.46 -15.20 -15.15
N GLU A 13 -15.46 -16.08 -16.14
CA GLU A 13 -15.22 -15.73 -17.55
C GLU A 13 -16.27 -14.75 -18.09
N ALA A 14 -17.56 -14.98 -17.82
CA ALA A 14 -18.62 -14.05 -18.20
C ALA A 14 -18.47 -12.66 -17.56
N LEU A 15 -17.99 -12.60 -16.31
CA LEU A 15 -17.66 -11.33 -15.63
C LEU A 15 -16.46 -10.64 -16.30
N PHE A 16 -15.43 -11.39 -16.68
CA PHE A 16 -14.25 -10.84 -17.36
C PHE A 16 -14.55 -10.34 -18.77
N GLU A 17 -15.46 -11.00 -19.49
CA GLU A 17 -15.91 -10.54 -20.81
C GLU A 17 -16.72 -9.25 -20.70
N LYS A 18 -17.61 -9.16 -19.69
CA LYS A 18 -18.46 -7.99 -19.46
C LYS A 18 -17.70 -6.77 -18.96
N TYR A 19 -16.75 -6.95 -18.05
CA TYR A 19 -16.06 -5.84 -17.35
C TYR A 19 -14.59 -5.68 -17.74
N GLY A 20 -14.08 -6.54 -18.63
CA GLY A 20 -12.68 -6.60 -19.00
C GLY A 20 -11.80 -7.31 -17.98
N ARG A 21 -10.63 -7.79 -18.43
CA ARG A 21 -9.62 -8.39 -17.57
C ARG A 21 -8.74 -7.32 -16.93
N MET A 22 -8.98 -6.99 -15.67
CA MET A 22 -8.06 -6.14 -14.90
C MET A 22 -6.93 -6.98 -14.32
N LYS A 23 -5.70 -6.82 -14.85
CA LYS A 23 -4.51 -7.41 -14.24
C LYS A 23 -4.17 -6.62 -12.98
N GLN A 24 -4.33 -7.23 -11.81
CA GLN A 24 -3.88 -6.67 -10.54
C GLN A 24 -2.64 -7.42 -10.05
N ARG A 25 -1.69 -6.69 -9.48
CA ARG A 25 -0.55 -7.25 -8.78
C ARG A 25 -1.02 -7.82 -7.45
N LEU A 26 -0.69 -9.08 -7.23
CA LEU A 26 -0.79 -9.72 -5.93
C LEU A 26 0.52 -10.46 -5.69
N TRP A 27 1.36 -9.88 -4.86
CA TRP A 27 2.58 -10.51 -4.38
C TRP A 27 2.39 -10.89 -2.92
N ARG A 28 2.20 -12.19 -2.66
CA ARG A 28 2.15 -12.71 -1.29
C ARG A 28 3.53 -13.16 -0.87
N ARG A 29 3.98 -12.71 0.30
CA ARG A 29 5.22 -13.18 0.89
C ARG A 29 5.02 -14.61 1.38
N ARG A 30 5.90 -15.54 0.97
CA ARG A 30 5.84 -16.93 1.44
C ARG A 30 6.42 -17.01 2.84
N ILE A 31 5.55 -16.92 3.84
CA ILE A 31 5.93 -17.09 5.24
C ILE A 31 5.30 -18.39 5.70
N LYS A 32 6.15 -19.34 6.14
CA LYS A 32 5.69 -20.66 6.58
C LYS A 32 4.65 -20.55 7.70
N ASN A 33 4.82 -19.59 8.61
CA ASN A 33 3.88 -19.38 9.71
C ASN A 33 3.88 -17.90 10.17
N PRO A 34 2.93 -17.07 9.71
CA PRO A 34 2.89 -15.65 10.05
C PRO A 34 2.69 -15.40 11.56
N ASN A 35 1.96 -16.28 12.24
CA ASN A 35 1.75 -16.18 13.70
C ASN A 35 3.06 -16.39 14.47
N ARG A 36 3.95 -17.25 13.95
CA ARG A 36 5.25 -17.52 14.56
C ARG A 36 6.21 -16.34 14.44
N HIS A 37 6.13 -15.56 13.36
CA HIS A 37 6.96 -14.37 13.19
C HIS A 37 6.78 -13.37 14.35
N TYR A 38 5.54 -13.09 14.74
CA TYR A 38 5.29 -12.22 15.90
C TYR A 38 5.82 -12.80 17.21
N LEU A 39 5.67 -14.11 17.43
CA LEU A 39 6.18 -14.76 18.63
C LEU A 39 7.71 -14.70 18.71
N GLU A 40 8.40 -14.72 17.58
CA GLU A 40 9.86 -14.69 17.50
C GLU A 40 10.44 -13.26 17.56
N THR A 41 9.80 -12.30 16.90
CA THR A 41 10.34 -10.93 16.77
C THR A 41 9.65 -9.90 17.65
N GLY A 42 8.44 -10.20 18.14
CA GLY A 42 7.57 -9.23 18.81
C GLY A 42 6.97 -8.18 17.87
N ILE A 43 7.03 -8.37 16.54
CA ILE A 43 6.58 -7.40 15.53
C ILE A 43 5.46 -7.98 14.67
N TRP A 44 4.32 -7.28 14.60
CA TRP A 44 3.18 -7.58 13.74
C TRP A 44 2.93 -6.41 12.78
N GLY A 45 2.64 -6.70 11.51
CA GLY A 45 2.49 -5.66 10.47
C GLY A 45 3.83 -5.13 9.97
N SER A 46 4.89 -5.94 10.02
CA SER A 46 6.22 -5.55 9.56
C SER A 46 6.34 -5.61 8.03
N TYR A 47 7.31 -4.89 7.49
CA TYR A 47 7.73 -5.03 6.10
C TYR A 47 8.09 -6.47 5.76
N GLU A 48 8.67 -7.22 6.70
CA GLU A 48 9.09 -8.62 6.50
C GLU A 48 7.90 -9.56 6.35
N THR A 49 6.74 -9.20 6.88
CA THR A 49 5.53 -10.03 6.81
C THR A 49 4.57 -9.67 5.69
N ALA A 50 4.51 -8.38 5.34
CA ALA A 50 3.47 -7.88 4.44
C ALA A 50 3.76 -8.21 2.96
N GLY A 51 2.76 -8.74 2.27
CA GLY A 51 2.69 -8.79 0.82
C GLY A 51 2.41 -7.41 0.19
N ILE A 52 2.40 -7.37 -1.15
CA ILE A 52 2.05 -6.19 -1.95
C ILE A 52 0.79 -6.50 -2.77
N LYS A 53 -0.20 -5.62 -2.70
CA LYS A 53 -1.42 -5.68 -3.52
C LYS A 53 -1.69 -4.33 -4.16
N ASP A 54 -2.25 -4.35 -5.37
CA ASP A 54 -2.69 -3.10 -5.99
C ASP A 54 -3.93 -2.56 -5.26
N LYS A 55 -3.93 -1.26 -5.01
CA LYS A 55 -5.10 -0.47 -4.60
C LYS A 55 -5.38 0.59 -5.65
N THR A 56 -6.63 1.01 -5.76
CA THR A 56 -7.01 2.07 -6.70
C THR A 56 -6.79 3.43 -6.06
N LEU A 57 -6.06 4.32 -6.73
CA LEU A 57 -5.92 5.74 -6.41
C LEU A 57 -6.16 6.54 -7.69
N TYR A 58 -7.15 7.45 -7.70
CA TYR A 58 -7.54 8.21 -8.90
C TYR A 58 -7.79 7.35 -10.14
N GLY A 59 -8.44 6.19 -9.95
CA GLY A 59 -8.70 5.23 -11.03
C GLY A 59 -7.46 4.48 -11.54
N LYS A 60 -6.27 4.74 -10.99
CA LYS A 60 -5.03 4.04 -11.34
C LYS A 60 -4.67 3.01 -10.26
N PRO A 61 -4.27 1.79 -10.64
CA PRO A 61 -3.75 0.83 -9.68
C PRO A 61 -2.37 1.27 -9.18
N ILE A 62 -2.21 1.36 -7.87
CA ILE A 62 -0.94 1.65 -7.19
C ILE A 62 -0.55 0.47 -6.27
N PRO A 63 0.72 0.05 -6.27
CA PRO A 63 1.17 -1.03 -5.42
C PRO A 63 1.30 -0.53 -3.97
N LEU A 64 0.59 -1.17 -3.04
CA LEU A 64 0.69 -0.88 -1.61
C LEU A 64 0.88 -2.19 -0.83
N PHE A 65 1.41 -2.08 0.39
CA PHE A 65 1.42 -3.23 1.28
C PHE A 65 0.00 -3.67 1.61
N GLU A 66 -0.18 -4.97 1.78
CA GLU A 66 -1.51 -5.55 1.95
C GLU A 66 -2.24 -5.06 3.22
N ASP A 67 -1.48 -4.68 4.23
CA ASP A 67 -1.88 -4.13 5.52
C ASP A 67 -1.90 -2.58 5.54
N THR A 68 -1.58 -1.91 4.43
CA THR A 68 -1.73 -0.45 4.30
C THR A 68 -3.15 -0.11 3.91
N GLU A 69 -3.80 0.79 4.67
CA GLU A 69 -5.04 1.47 4.30
C GLU A 69 -4.74 2.72 3.48
N LEU A 70 -5.49 2.92 2.39
CA LEU A 70 -5.44 4.13 1.57
C LEU A 70 -6.72 4.91 1.86
N LYS A 71 -6.59 6.13 2.37
CA LYS A 71 -7.70 7.02 2.71
C LYS A 71 -7.58 8.28 1.85
N GLU A 72 -8.50 8.46 0.93
CA GLU A 72 -8.58 9.68 0.12
C GLU A 72 -9.44 10.72 0.87
N GLN A 73 -8.89 11.91 1.09
CA GLN A 73 -9.60 13.06 1.68
C GLN A 73 -9.85 14.12 0.60
N SER A 74 -10.44 15.27 0.93
CA SER A 74 -10.64 16.36 -0.04
C SER A 74 -9.32 16.81 -0.67
N ASP A 75 -8.35 17.17 0.18
CA ASP A 75 -7.12 17.87 -0.22
C ASP A 75 -5.85 17.02 -0.03
N SER A 76 -5.99 15.82 0.54
CA SER A 76 -4.88 14.93 0.83
C SER A 76 -5.18 13.47 0.56
N ILE A 77 -4.12 12.67 0.53
CA ILE A 77 -4.13 11.21 0.57
C ILE A 77 -3.41 10.80 1.85
N CYS A 78 -4.00 9.88 2.61
CA CYS A 78 -3.37 9.29 3.79
C CYS A 78 -3.16 7.81 3.57
N LEU A 79 -1.92 7.34 3.76
CA LEU A 79 -1.58 5.94 3.90
C LEU A 79 -1.46 5.63 5.39
N GLU A 80 -2.24 4.69 5.89
CA GLU A 80 -2.23 4.28 7.29
C GLU A 80 -1.81 2.81 7.41
N ARG A 81 -0.89 2.51 8.32
CA ARG A 81 -0.50 1.14 8.68
C ARG A 81 -0.59 0.95 10.18
N HIS A 82 -1.18 -0.17 10.58
CA HIS A 82 -1.22 -0.58 11.98
C HIS A 82 -0.16 -1.63 12.25
N MET A 83 0.66 -1.37 13.26
CA MET A 83 1.73 -2.27 13.69
C MET A 83 1.57 -2.60 15.16
N ILE A 84 2.01 -3.79 15.56
CA ILE A 84 2.20 -4.15 16.98
C ILE A 84 3.68 -4.38 17.20
N VAL A 85 4.28 -3.66 18.14
CA VAL A 85 5.69 -3.81 18.51
C VAL A 85 5.78 -3.99 20.01
N GLY A 86 6.25 -5.16 20.45
CA GLY A 86 6.37 -5.49 21.87
C GLY A 86 5.04 -5.37 22.62
N GLY A 87 3.93 -5.82 22.01
CA GLY A 87 2.58 -5.74 22.59
C GLY A 87 1.92 -4.35 22.53
N LYS A 88 2.62 -3.30 22.07
CA LYS A 88 2.06 -1.95 21.90
C LYS A 88 1.57 -1.75 20.47
N LYS A 89 0.41 -1.12 20.32
CA LYS A 89 -0.19 -0.80 19.01
C LYS A 89 0.28 0.58 18.53
N PHE A 90 0.73 0.65 17.30
CA PHE A 90 1.16 1.87 16.62
C PHE A 90 0.35 2.06 15.33
N ALA A 91 0.00 3.31 15.03
CA ALA A 91 -0.58 3.71 13.76
C ALA A 91 0.40 4.65 13.06
N VAL A 92 1.00 4.19 11.97
CA VAL A 92 1.88 5.00 11.13
C VAL A 92 1.05 5.60 10.01
N ARG A 93 1.02 6.93 9.93
CA ARG A 93 0.27 7.69 8.92
C ARG A 93 1.23 8.51 8.06
N SER A 94 1.19 8.29 6.76
CA SER A 94 1.86 9.14 5.77
C SER A 94 0.80 9.95 5.03
N VAL A 95 0.81 11.27 5.23
CA VAL A 95 -0.15 12.20 4.62
C VAL A 95 0.53 12.96 3.50
N PHE A 96 -0.03 12.86 2.30
CA PHE A 96 0.46 13.51 1.09
C PHE A 96 -0.59 14.50 0.58
N PRO A 97 -0.22 15.75 0.28
CA PRO A 97 -1.14 16.67 -0.38
C PRO A 97 -1.42 16.18 -1.80
N LYS A 98 -2.64 16.37 -2.30
CA LYS A 98 -2.99 15.96 -3.68
C LYS A 98 -2.30 16.80 -4.75
N ALA A 99 -2.16 18.09 -4.45
CA ALA A 99 -1.39 19.03 -5.25
C ALA A 99 -0.06 19.31 -4.55
N ALA A 100 1.05 19.12 -5.25
CA ALA A 100 2.35 19.54 -4.74
C ALA A 100 2.40 21.07 -4.70
N ALA A 101 2.48 21.66 -3.50
CA ALA A 101 2.63 23.10 -3.36
C ALA A 101 3.98 23.62 -3.88
N SER A 102 5.00 22.77 -3.87
CA SER A 102 6.32 23.00 -4.44
C SER A 102 7.05 21.66 -4.55
N LEU A 103 7.87 21.49 -5.59
CA LEU A 103 8.66 20.28 -5.78
C LEU A 103 9.75 20.18 -4.70
N PRO A 104 10.14 18.96 -4.27
CA PRO A 104 11.23 18.79 -3.31
C PRO A 104 12.51 19.53 -3.72
N THR A 105 12.81 19.54 -5.01
CA THR A 105 13.95 20.27 -5.60
C THR A 105 13.81 21.78 -5.45
N GLU A 106 12.63 22.36 -5.70
CA GLU A 106 12.39 23.79 -5.53
C GLU A 106 12.53 24.23 -4.07
N LYS A 107 12.03 23.41 -3.13
CA LYS A 107 12.23 23.66 -1.70
C LYS A 107 13.70 23.62 -1.33
N LEU A 108 14.45 22.64 -1.84
CA LEU A 108 15.89 22.53 -1.60
C LEU A 108 16.65 23.75 -2.15
N LEU A 109 16.37 24.15 -3.38
CA LEU A 109 16.97 25.34 -4.00
C LEU A 109 16.64 26.61 -3.20
N SER A 110 15.38 26.76 -2.77
CA SER A 110 14.98 27.90 -1.93
C SER A 110 15.72 27.95 -0.59
N LEU A 111 16.06 26.79 0.00
CA LEU A 111 16.86 26.72 1.23
C LEU A 111 18.31 27.13 0.97
N ILE A 112 18.91 26.64 -0.12
CA ILE A 112 20.27 27.01 -0.53
C ILE A 112 20.36 28.52 -0.77
N ASP A 113 19.41 29.10 -1.51
CA ASP A 113 19.36 30.53 -1.80
C ASP A 113 19.20 31.39 -0.52
N LYS A 114 18.52 30.86 0.49
CA LYS A 114 18.35 31.54 1.79
C LYS A 114 19.61 31.47 2.65
N GLU A 115 20.36 30.38 2.59
CA GLU A 115 21.65 30.28 3.27
C GLU A 115 22.71 31.19 2.63
N GLN A 116 22.72 31.32 1.31
CA GLN A 116 23.66 32.21 0.61
C GLN A 116 23.38 33.70 0.79
N LYS A 117 22.19 34.06 1.28
CA LYS A 117 21.79 35.45 1.59
C LYS A 117 22.01 35.83 3.06
N LYS A 118 22.55 34.92 3.88
CA LYS A 118 23.07 35.21 5.23
C LYS A 118 24.54 35.55 5.17
#